data_AF-A0A646KKY2-F1
#
_entry.id   AF-A0A646KKY2-F1
#
_cell.length_a   1.000
_cell.length_b   1.000
_cell.length_c   1.000
_cell.angle_alpha   90.00
_cell.angle_beta   90.00
_cell.angle_gamma   90.00
#
_symmetry.space_group_name_H-M   'P 1'
#
loop_
_entity.id
_entity.type
_entity.pdbx_description
1 polymer ?
#
loop_
_entity_poly.entity_id
_entity_poly.type
_entity_poly.pdbx_seq_one_letter_code
_entity_poly.pdbx_strand_id
1 'polypeptide(L)'
;MNNEERAEWAAIALNAYMDEAPRTLVPIPNDSERVRLGVVAAEAMARATRSDSADHVVNDYLSAELIIGDLIVYLFHMVDDKVTPDQIIAAAEEMRAPYPVTLTALCTVAAADAGYPAAMLAALMEAAAHFGCDVSETTAQAKDFYEEEKAEEEAEQDA
;
A
#
# COMPACT_ATOMS: atom_id res chain seq x y z
N MET A 1 -5.23 12.84 -14.43
CA MET A 1 -5.73 12.19 -13.21
C MET A 1 -5.02 12.84 -12.06
N ASN A 2 -5.75 13.40 -11.12
CA ASN A 2 -5.15 14.20 -10.04
C ASN A 2 -4.93 13.35 -8.79
N ASN A 3 -4.19 13.90 -7.81
CA ASN A 3 -3.93 13.21 -6.54
C ASN A 3 -5.18 12.92 -5.71
N GLU A 4 -6.25 13.72 -5.85
CA GLU A 4 -7.52 13.45 -5.18
C GLU A 4 -8.18 12.15 -5.68
N GLU A 5 -8.24 11.93 -6.99
CA GLU A 5 -8.77 10.70 -7.59
C GLU A 5 -7.96 9.46 -7.14
N ARG A 6 -6.63 9.59 -7.07
CA ARG A 6 -5.73 8.52 -6.62
C ARG A 6 -5.95 8.17 -5.16
N ALA A 7 -6.02 9.19 -4.30
CA ALA A 7 -6.28 9.03 -2.88
C ALA A 7 -7.66 8.41 -2.64
N GLU A 8 -8.68 8.78 -3.42
CA GLU A 8 -10.01 8.17 -3.35
C GLU A 8 -9.95 6.68 -3.69
N TRP A 9 -9.26 6.30 -4.77
CA TRP A 9 -9.14 4.89 -5.13
C TRP A 9 -8.36 4.07 -4.10
N ALA A 10 -7.26 4.61 -3.58
CA ALA A 10 -6.51 3.97 -2.51
C ALA A 10 -7.39 3.83 -1.25
N ALA A 11 -8.26 4.81 -0.95
CA ALA A 11 -9.17 4.74 0.18
C ALA A 11 -10.23 3.64 0.01
N ILE A 12 -10.69 3.39 -1.22
CA ILE A 12 -11.56 2.23 -1.53
C ILE A 12 -10.84 0.93 -1.21
N ALA A 13 -9.59 0.78 -1.63
CA ALA A 13 -8.77 -0.39 -1.31
C ALA A 13 -8.53 -0.54 0.19
N LEU A 14 -8.26 0.56 0.90
CA LEU A 14 -8.06 0.55 2.35
C LEU A 14 -9.34 0.13 3.10
N ASN A 15 -10.51 0.61 2.67
CA ASN A 15 -11.78 0.20 3.28
C ASN A 15 -12.03 -1.31 3.07
N ALA A 16 -11.79 -1.82 1.86
CA ALA A 16 -11.91 -3.25 1.58
C ALA A 16 -10.92 -4.09 2.42
N TYR A 17 -9.69 -3.60 2.58
CA TYR A 17 -8.72 -4.21 3.49
C TYR A 17 -9.24 -4.22 4.93
N MET A 18 -9.74 -3.09 5.43
CA MET A 18 -10.22 -2.96 6.82
C MET A 18 -11.46 -3.81 7.12
N ASP A 19 -12.34 -4.01 6.15
CA ASP A 19 -13.51 -4.88 6.28
C ASP A 19 -13.11 -6.36 6.45
N GLU A 20 -11.99 -6.76 5.86
CA GLU A 20 -11.47 -8.13 5.88
C GLU A 20 -10.38 -8.35 6.96
N ALA A 21 -9.73 -7.27 7.40
CA ALA A 21 -8.63 -7.32 8.36
C ALA A 21 -9.14 -7.65 9.77
N PRO A 22 -8.41 -8.47 10.53
CA PRO A 22 -8.73 -8.73 11.93
C PRO A 22 -8.74 -7.42 12.75
N ARG A 23 -9.83 -7.15 13.46
CA ARG A 23 -9.98 -5.95 14.32
C ARG A 23 -9.04 -5.94 15.54
N THR A 24 -8.47 -7.08 15.88
CA THR A 24 -7.51 -7.22 16.97
C THR A 24 -6.13 -7.46 16.39
N LEU A 25 -5.24 -6.48 16.59
CA LEU A 25 -3.82 -6.62 16.33
C LEU A 25 -3.28 -7.74 17.24
N VAL A 26 -2.66 -8.75 16.62
CA VAL A 26 -1.81 -9.84 17.18
C VAL A 26 -2.55 -11.17 17.47
N PRO A 27 -2.02 -12.34 17.03
CA PRO A 27 -0.67 -12.62 16.51
C PRO A 27 -0.50 -12.20 15.07
N ILE A 28 0.75 -11.91 14.69
CA ILE A 28 1.22 -11.68 13.31
C ILE A 28 0.37 -12.55 12.37
N PRO A 29 -0.43 -11.96 11.45
CA PRO A 29 -1.24 -12.74 10.54
C PRO A 29 -0.31 -13.74 9.87
N ASN A 30 -0.73 -15.00 9.71
CA ASN A 30 0.13 -15.95 9.01
C ASN A 30 0.45 -15.41 7.60
N ASP A 31 1.58 -15.79 7.00
CA ASP A 31 2.01 -15.23 5.72
C ASP A 31 0.92 -15.34 4.64
N SER A 32 0.17 -16.45 4.64
CA SER A 32 -0.97 -16.66 3.73
C SER A 32 -2.11 -15.66 3.93
N GLU A 33 -2.37 -15.23 5.16
CA GLU A 33 -3.38 -14.22 5.49
C GLU A 33 -2.91 -12.83 5.06
N ARG A 34 -1.62 -12.49 5.25
CA ARG A 34 -1.06 -11.23 4.74
C ARG A 34 -1.13 -11.16 3.21
N VAL A 35 -0.75 -12.24 2.53
CA VAL A 35 -0.90 -12.36 1.07
C VAL A 35 -2.36 -12.17 0.66
N ARG A 36 -3.31 -12.88 1.30
CA ARG A 36 -4.74 -12.76 1.00
C ARG A 36 -5.23 -11.33 1.15
N LEU A 37 -4.87 -10.66 2.25
CA LEU A 37 -5.28 -9.27 2.50
C LEU A 37 -4.69 -8.30 1.48
N GLY A 38 -3.44 -8.51 1.06
CA GLY A 38 -2.83 -7.73 -0.02
C GLY A 38 -3.55 -7.92 -1.36
N VAL A 39 -3.92 -9.15 -1.71
CA VAL A 39 -4.72 -9.46 -2.90
C VAL A 39 -6.09 -8.78 -2.85
N VAL A 40 -6.79 -8.84 -1.70
CA VAL A 40 -8.09 -8.17 -1.53
C VAL A 40 -7.99 -6.67 -1.80
N ALA A 41 -6.97 -6.00 -1.23
CA ALA A 41 -6.76 -4.58 -1.44
C ALA A 41 -6.46 -4.26 -2.91
N ALA A 42 -5.61 -5.06 -3.56
CA ALA A 42 -5.26 -4.91 -4.96
C ALA A 42 -6.48 -5.12 -5.89
N GLU A 43 -7.29 -6.15 -5.66
CA GLU A 43 -8.51 -6.38 -6.45
C GLU A 43 -9.57 -5.27 -6.23
N ALA A 44 -9.66 -4.71 -5.02
CA ALA A 44 -10.52 -3.57 -4.76
C ALA A 44 -10.07 -2.32 -5.55
N MET A 45 -8.75 -2.08 -5.61
CA MET A 45 -8.17 -1.04 -6.44
C MET A 45 -8.45 -1.27 -7.93
N ALA A 46 -8.28 -2.51 -8.41
CA ALA A 46 -8.55 -2.86 -9.79
C ALA A 46 -10.02 -2.59 -10.16
N ARG A 47 -10.97 -2.91 -9.27
CA ARG A 47 -12.40 -2.58 -9.45
C ARG A 47 -12.67 -1.08 -9.50
N ALA A 48 -11.91 -0.28 -8.76
CA ALA A 48 -12.06 1.18 -8.75
C ALA A 48 -11.49 1.84 -10.02
N THR A 49 -10.46 1.25 -10.61
CA THR A 49 -9.66 1.88 -11.67
C THR A 49 -9.86 1.30 -13.07
N ARG A 50 -10.22 0.03 -13.17
CA ARG A 50 -10.31 -0.70 -14.45
C ARG A 50 -11.77 -0.83 -14.88
N SER A 51 -12.01 -0.56 -16.15
CA SER A 51 -13.36 -0.61 -16.73
C SER A 51 -13.75 -2.01 -17.20
N ASP A 52 -12.80 -2.89 -17.51
CA ASP A 52 -13.06 -4.29 -17.82
C ASP A 52 -13.04 -5.15 -16.55
N SER A 53 -14.10 -5.92 -16.35
CA SER A 53 -14.21 -6.90 -15.27
C SER A 53 -13.15 -8.00 -15.29
N ALA A 54 -12.58 -8.31 -16.47
CA ALA A 54 -11.50 -9.28 -16.60
C ALA A 54 -10.22 -8.83 -15.88
N ASP A 55 -10.03 -7.52 -15.75
CA ASP A 55 -8.85 -6.92 -15.12
C ASP A 55 -9.03 -6.71 -13.60
N HIS A 56 -10.16 -7.12 -13.02
CA HIS A 56 -10.46 -6.94 -11.59
C HIS A 56 -9.80 -7.97 -10.68
N VAL A 57 -9.20 -9.02 -11.24
CA VAL A 57 -8.65 -10.15 -10.50
C VAL A 57 -7.13 -10.18 -10.64
N VAL A 58 -6.42 -10.20 -9.52
CA VAL A 58 -4.96 -10.29 -9.49
C VAL A 58 -4.57 -11.75 -9.30
N ASN A 59 -4.19 -12.43 -10.38
CA ASN A 59 -3.88 -13.86 -10.37
C ASN A 59 -2.61 -14.23 -11.15
N ASP A 60 -1.94 -13.25 -11.74
CA ASP A 60 -0.69 -13.43 -12.47
C ASP A 60 0.30 -12.31 -12.14
N TYR A 61 1.55 -12.52 -12.56
CA TYR A 61 2.64 -11.58 -12.34
C TYR A 61 2.36 -10.18 -12.92
N LEU A 62 1.82 -10.09 -14.13
CA LEU A 62 1.70 -8.83 -14.85
C LEU A 62 0.61 -7.94 -14.24
N SER A 63 -0.53 -8.53 -13.91
CA SER A 63 -1.61 -7.86 -13.18
C SER A 63 -1.16 -7.44 -11.79
N ALA A 64 -0.39 -8.28 -11.09
CA ALA A 64 0.16 -7.96 -9.78
C ALA A 64 1.14 -6.79 -9.84
N GLU A 65 2.11 -6.82 -10.75
CA GLU A 65 3.12 -5.76 -10.93
C GLU A 65 2.48 -4.39 -11.16
N LEU A 66 1.48 -4.33 -12.04
CA LEU A 66 0.79 -3.07 -12.35
C LEU A 66 -0.09 -2.60 -11.18
N ILE A 67 -1.01 -3.44 -10.70
CA ILE A 67 -2.03 -3.01 -9.73
C ILE A 67 -1.44 -2.80 -8.34
N ILE A 68 -0.52 -3.67 -7.90
CA ILE A 68 0.13 -3.52 -6.60
C ILE A 68 1.09 -2.33 -6.63
N GLY A 69 1.84 -2.14 -7.72
CA GLY A 69 2.69 -0.96 -7.90
C GLY A 69 1.90 0.34 -7.81
N ASP A 70 0.83 0.47 -8.62
CA ASP A 70 -0.09 1.61 -8.60
C ASP A 70 -0.66 1.86 -7.19
N LEU A 71 -1.12 0.81 -6.52
CA LEU A 71 -1.69 0.93 -5.18
C LEU A 71 -0.66 1.37 -4.13
N ILE A 72 0.59 0.92 -4.22
CA ILE A 72 1.67 1.38 -3.31
C ILE A 72 1.92 2.87 -3.51
N VAL A 73 1.99 3.35 -4.75
CA VAL A 73 2.11 4.78 -5.08
C VAL A 73 0.97 5.57 -4.43
N TYR A 74 -0.27 5.16 -4.68
CA TYR A 74 -1.43 5.91 -4.22
C TYR A 74 -1.65 5.83 -2.71
N LEU A 75 -1.10 4.79 -2.06
CA LEU A 75 -1.06 4.73 -0.61
C LEU A 75 -0.16 5.83 -0.02
N PHE A 76 0.95 6.17 -0.68
CA PHE A 76 1.78 7.30 -0.27
C PHE A 76 1.05 8.63 -0.41
N HIS A 77 0.28 8.80 -1.48
CA HIS A 77 -0.63 9.94 -1.64
C HIS A 77 -1.73 9.98 -0.56
N MET A 78 -2.23 8.85 -0.07
CA MET A 78 -3.27 8.85 0.96
C MET A 78 -2.77 9.32 2.34
N VAL A 79 -1.51 9.01 2.67
CA VAL A 79 -0.93 9.37 3.97
C VAL A 79 -0.36 10.77 4.02
N ASP A 80 -0.43 11.50 2.89
CA ASP A 80 -0.16 12.93 2.67
C ASP A 80 0.26 13.72 3.93
N ASP A 81 1.58 13.83 4.10
CA ASP A 81 2.28 14.57 5.16
C ASP A 81 2.01 14.17 6.63
N LYS A 82 1.13 13.19 6.89
CA LYS A 82 0.98 12.62 8.24
C LYS A 82 2.23 11.82 8.65
N VAL A 83 2.84 11.14 7.68
CA VAL A 83 4.10 10.39 7.82
C VAL A 83 4.89 10.47 6.51
N THR A 84 6.21 10.34 6.60
CA THR A 84 7.07 10.24 5.42
C THR A 84 6.99 8.84 4.78
N PRO A 85 7.29 8.69 3.47
CA PRO A 85 7.39 7.39 2.83
C PRO A 85 8.30 6.40 3.59
N ASP A 86 9.45 6.87 4.07
CA ASP A 86 10.38 6.04 4.84
C ASP A 86 9.79 5.57 6.17
N GLN A 87 8.99 6.41 6.84
CA GLN A 87 8.35 6.05 8.12
C GLN A 87 7.28 4.97 7.92
N ILE A 88 6.46 5.08 6.87
CA ILE A 88 5.43 4.09 6.58
C ILE A 88 6.04 2.78 6.06
N ILE A 89 7.09 2.84 5.24
CA ILE A 89 7.83 1.64 4.79
C ILE A 89 8.45 0.93 5.99
N ALA A 90 9.16 1.65 6.87
CA ALA A 90 9.75 1.06 8.07
C ALA A 90 8.68 0.40 8.97
N ALA A 91 7.53 1.04 9.14
CA ALA A 91 6.44 0.45 9.91
C ALA A 91 5.85 -0.80 9.23
N ALA A 92 5.72 -0.81 7.91
CA ALA A 92 5.26 -1.97 7.15
C ALA A 92 6.24 -3.15 7.26
N GLU A 93 7.54 -2.90 7.16
CA GLU A 93 8.58 -3.91 7.37
C GLU A 93 8.53 -4.50 8.79
N GLU A 94 8.35 -3.65 9.81
CA GLU A 94 8.19 -4.10 11.20
C GLU A 94 6.95 -4.98 11.37
N MET A 95 5.84 -4.67 10.70
CA MET A 95 4.63 -5.49 10.74
C MET A 95 4.79 -6.86 10.05
N ARG A 96 5.80 -7.01 9.18
CA ARG A 96 6.17 -8.29 8.53
C ARG A 96 7.17 -9.10 9.34
N ALA A 97 7.90 -8.46 10.26
CA ALA A 97 9.04 -9.08 10.93
C ALA A 97 8.62 -10.14 11.98
N PRO A 98 9.23 -11.35 11.95
CA PRO A 98 8.98 -12.40 12.93
C PRO A 98 9.79 -12.19 14.23
N TYR A 99 9.61 -11.06 14.92
CA TYR A 99 10.25 -10.67 16.20
C TYR A 99 11.80 -10.64 16.26
N PRO A 100 12.39 -9.75 17.09
CA PRO A 100 11.77 -8.66 17.83
C PRO A 100 11.49 -7.44 16.94
N VAL A 101 10.31 -6.84 17.11
CA VAL A 101 9.92 -5.60 16.42
C VAL A 101 10.44 -4.37 17.14
N THR A 102 10.93 -3.36 16.42
CA THR A 102 11.25 -2.06 17.00
C THR A 102 9.97 -1.22 17.06
N LEU A 103 9.49 -0.97 18.28
CA LEU A 103 8.21 -0.26 18.51
C LEU A 103 8.20 1.18 17.98
N THR A 104 9.37 1.77 17.70
CA THR A 104 9.50 3.17 17.28
C THR A 104 8.73 3.47 15.98
N ALA A 105 8.93 2.67 14.93
CA ALA A 105 8.25 2.93 13.64
C ALA A 105 6.72 2.75 13.76
N LEU A 106 6.30 1.71 14.48
CA LEU A 106 4.88 1.45 14.77
C LEU A 106 4.23 2.58 15.57
N CYS A 107 4.94 3.13 16.56
CA CYS A 107 4.47 4.27 17.35
C CYS A 107 4.35 5.54 16.50
N THR A 108 5.27 5.79 15.57
CA THR A 108 5.21 6.95 14.66
C THR A 108 3.94 6.90 13.81
N VAL A 109 3.67 5.78 13.13
CA VAL A 109 2.47 5.66 12.29
C VAL A 109 1.20 5.63 13.13
N ALA A 110 1.22 5.06 14.33
CA ALA A 110 0.07 5.09 15.23
C ALA A 110 -0.27 6.52 15.68
N ALA A 111 0.74 7.34 16.01
CA ALA A 111 0.54 8.74 16.40
C ALA A 111 -0.02 9.60 15.26
N ALA A 112 0.27 9.20 14.01
CA ALA A 112 -0.17 9.88 12.79
C ALA A 112 -1.45 9.28 12.18
N ASP A 113 -2.11 8.34 12.86
CA ASP A 113 -3.30 7.62 12.35
C ASP A 113 -3.06 6.89 11.01
N ALA A 114 -1.81 6.44 10.78
CA ALA A 114 -1.35 5.73 9.59
C ALA A 114 -1.11 4.23 9.84
N GLY A 115 -1.65 3.68 10.93
CA GLY A 115 -1.46 2.27 11.31
C GLY A 115 -2.07 1.27 10.31
N TYR A 116 -3.32 1.50 9.87
CA TYR A 116 -3.95 0.65 8.85
C TYR A 116 -3.29 0.80 7.46
N PRO A 117 -2.95 2.02 6.99
CA PRO A 117 -2.11 2.18 5.81
C PRO A 117 -0.80 1.37 5.87
N ALA A 118 -0.05 1.44 6.97
CA ALA A 118 1.18 0.67 7.13
C ALA A 118 0.93 -0.86 7.11
N ALA A 119 -0.17 -1.32 7.73
CA ALA A 119 -0.55 -2.73 7.72
C ALA A 119 -1.00 -3.23 6.34
N MET A 120 -1.67 -2.38 5.57
CA MET A 120 -2.01 -2.65 4.19
C MET A 120 -0.75 -2.71 3.31
N LEU A 121 0.19 -1.76 3.47
CA LEU A 121 1.48 -1.81 2.77
C LEU A 121 2.24 -3.10 3.06
N ALA A 122 2.28 -3.52 4.33
CA ALA A 122 2.89 -4.79 4.74
C ALA A 122 2.26 -5.98 4.00
N ALA A 123 0.93 -6.02 3.89
CA ALA A 123 0.21 -7.07 3.17
C ALA A 123 0.46 -7.04 1.65
N LEU A 124 0.55 -5.83 1.05
CA LEU A 124 0.86 -5.65 -0.37
C LEU A 124 2.28 -6.14 -0.70
N MET A 125 3.25 -5.89 0.16
CA MET A 125 4.61 -6.41 0.02
C MET A 125 4.64 -7.94 0.02
N GLU A 126 3.84 -8.60 0.87
CA GLU A 126 3.74 -10.07 0.86
C GLU A 126 3.02 -10.60 -0.39
N ALA A 127 1.96 -9.91 -0.83
CA ALA A 127 1.27 -10.27 -2.08
C ALA A 127 2.20 -10.13 -3.29
N ALA A 128 2.97 -9.04 -3.38
CA ALA A 128 3.98 -8.84 -4.41
C ALA A 128 5.01 -9.97 -4.41
N ALA A 129 5.54 -10.34 -3.23
CA ALA A 129 6.46 -11.47 -3.11
C ALA A 129 5.82 -12.79 -3.58
N HIS A 130 4.55 -13.02 -3.26
CA HIS A 130 3.82 -14.22 -3.65
C HIS A 130 3.68 -14.37 -5.18
N PHE A 131 3.44 -13.27 -5.89
CA PHE A 131 3.36 -13.26 -7.35
C PHE A 131 4.73 -13.22 -8.05
N GLY A 132 5.83 -13.15 -7.28
CA GLY A 132 7.19 -13.09 -7.81
C GLY A 132 7.62 -11.71 -8.27
N CYS A 133 6.92 -10.64 -7.85
CA CYS A 133 7.38 -9.28 -8.01
C CYS A 133 8.56 -9.02 -7.08
N ASP A 134 9.55 -8.25 -7.55
CA ASP A 134 10.63 -7.79 -6.68
C ASP A 134 10.09 -6.71 -5.74
N VAL A 135 9.77 -7.11 -4.50
CA VAL A 135 9.19 -6.23 -3.49
C VAL A 135 10.03 -4.97 -3.26
N SER A 136 11.36 -5.12 -3.24
CA SER A 136 12.27 -4.00 -2.97
C SER A 136 12.26 -3.03 -4.13
N GLU A 137 12.33 -3.55 -5.36
CA GLU A 137 12.28 -2.73 -6.58
C GLU A 137 10.92 -2.06 -6.75
N THR A 138 9.80 -2.80 -6.63
CA THR A 138 8.45 -2.24 -6.76
C THR A 138 8.19 -1.14 -5.73
N THR A 139 8.62 -1.33 -4.47
CA THR A 139 8.43 -0.30 -3.43
C THR A 139 9.29 0.93 -3.70
N ALA A 140 10.54 0.75 -4.16
CA ALA A 140 11.42 1.85 -4.50
C ALA A 140 10.90 2.66 -5.70
N GLN A 141 10.50 1.98 -6.78
CA GLN A 141 9.91 2.62 -7.96
C GLN A 141 8.64 3.40 -7.61
N ALA A 142 7.79 2.85 -6.74
CA ALA A 142 6.58 3.53 -6.30
C ALA A 142 6.88 4.80 -5.49
N LYS A 143 7.94 4.76 -4.67
CA LYS A 143 8.41 5.94 -3.92
C LYS A 143 8.94 7.01 -4.86
N ASP A 144 9.85 6.64 -5.78
CA ASP A 144 10.46 7.58 -6.71
C ASP A 144 9.38 8.26 -7.58
N PHE A 145 8.42 7.47 -8.08
CA PHE A 145 7.31 8.00 -8.86
C PHE A 145 6.42 8.95 -8.06
N TYR A 146 6.08 8.62 -6.81
CA TYR A 146 5.34 9.52 -5.91
C TYR A 146 6.08 10.85 -5.69
N GLU A 147 7.39 10.82 -5.47
CA GLU A 147 8.20 12.03 -5.26
C GLU A 147 8.29 12.89 -6.53
N GLU A 148 8.40 12.27 -7.71
CA GLU A 148 8.33 12.96 -9.01
C GLU A 148 6.97 13.65 -9.20
N GLU A 149 5.86 12.95 -8.97
CA GLU A 149 4.50 13.51 -9.12
C GLU A 149 4.24 14.67 -8.17
N LYS A 150 4.70 14.58 -6.91
CA LYS A 150 4.57 15.67 -5.94
C LYS A 150 5.34 16.92 -6.40
N ALA A 151 6.56 16.73 -6.91
CA ALA A 151 7.38 17.84 -7.39
C ALA A 151 6.79 18.53 -8.64
N GLU A 152 6.16 17.77 -9.54
CA GLU A 152 5.49 18.33 -10.72
C GLU A 152 4.27 19.16 -10.34
N GLU A 153 3.44 18.69 -9.41
CA GLU A 153 2.27 19.44 -8.95
C GLU A 153 2.63 20.73 -8.20
N GLU A 154 3.67 20.70 -7.35
CA GLU A 154 4.18 21.91 -6.69
C GLU A 154 4.67 22.95 -7.71
N ALA A 155 5.35 22.50 -8.78
CA ALA A 155 5.82 23.38 -9.85
C ALA A 155 4.67 23.96 -10.70
N GLU A 156 3.58 23.21 -10.90
CA GLU A 156 2.40 23.70 -11.63
C GLU A 156 1.55 24.67 -10.81
N GLN A 157 1.53 24.54 -9.48
CA GLN A 157 0.80 25.46 -8.58
C GLN A 157 1.51 26.79 -8.38
N ASP A 158 2.83 26.83 -8.54
CA ASP A 158 3.67 28.03 -8.42
C ASP A 158 3.86 28.80 -9.74
N ALA A 159 3.31 28.31 -10.86
CA ALA A 159 3.43 28.87 -12.22
C ALA A 159 2.22 29.73 -12.65
#